data_AF-A0A0U2Z1H9-F1
#
_entry.id   AF-A0A0U2Z1H9-F1
#
_cell.length_a   1.000
_cell.length_b   1.000
_cell.length_c   1.000
_cell.angle_alpha   90.00
_cell.angle_beta   90.00
_cell.angle_gamma   90.00
#
_symmetry.space_group_name_H-M   'P 1'
#
loop_
_entity.id
_entity.type
_entity.pdbx_description
1 polymer ?
#
loop_
_entity_poly.entity_id
_entity_poly.type
_entity_poly.pdbx_seq_one_letter_code
_entity_poly.pdbx_strand_id
1 'polypeptide(L)'
;MLDQYVITRFKANEFDQGVLDGVTALVAAARNEPLALTSPSTESYEDASGSWPGWVKVLGGSPLGIAALVGFRKWRRRRPRRCPKCQTRMTRLDETADDEHLSKGEVAEERLGSVDYDVWLCPSCAHHLTLRYPKWLSQYDSCPQCHHRTRHSTTQTIESATTSSEGTARVTETCGFCTYKNEFTKTLPRLSESSSSSSGGSSSSGSSFGGGSSGGGGASRSY
;
A
#
# COMPACT_ATOMS: atom_id res chain seq x y z
N MET A 1 -11.56 -32.71 -0.56
CA MET A 1 -10.50 -32.65 -1.60
C MET A 1 -10.15 -31.23 -2.05
N LEU A 2 -10.91 -30.17 -1.66
CA LEU A 2 -10.51 -28.77 -1.89
C LEU A 2 -9.44 -28.28 -0.89
N ASP A 3 -9.56 -28.68 0.38
CA ASP A 3 -8.65 -28.21 1.45
C ASP A 3 -7.18 -28.58 1.20
N GLN A 4 -6.92 -29.74 0.60
CA GLN A 4 -5.55 -30.23 0.44
C GLN A 4 -4.82 -29.61 -0.76
N TYR A 5 -5.55 -29.06 -1.72
CA TYR A 5 -4.97 -28.42 -2.91
C TYR A 5 -4.85 -26.90 -2.75
N VAL A 6 -5.89 -26.23 -2.21
CA VAL A 6 -5.91 -24.77 -2.09
C VAL A 6 -4.95 -24.30 -0.99
N ILE A 7 -4.94 -24.96 0.17
CA ILE A 7 -4.15 -24.52 1.32
C ILE A 7 -2.65 -24.73 1.09
N THR A 8 -2.26 -25.79 0.36
CA THR A 8 -0.85 -26.09 0.09
C THR A 8 -0.21 -25.08 -0.88
N ARG A 9 -0.97 -24.57 -1.84
CA ARG A 9 -0.51 -23.52 -2.78
C ARG A 9 -0.41 -22.14 -2.14
N PHE A 10 -1.35 -21.80 -1.24
CA PHE A 10 -1.25 -20.58 -0.42
C PHE A 10 -0.01 -20.58 0.50
N LYS A 11 0.45 -21.76 0.92
CA LYS A 11 1.69 -21.90 1.71
C LYS A 11 2.98 -21.78 0.88
N ALA A 12 2.89 -21.87 -0.46
CA ALA A 12 4.02 -21.78 -1.38
C ALA A 12 4.24 -20.36 -1.95
N ASN A 13 3.55 -19.33 -1.43
CA ASN A 13 3.57 -17.94 -1.93
C ASN A 13 3.07 -17.74 -3.38
N GLU A 14 2.45 -18.75 -3.99
CA GLU A 14 1.86 -18.69 -5.33
C GLU A 14 0.39 -18.24 -5.26
N PHE A 15 0.15 -17.07 -4.67
CA PHE A 15 -1.19 -16.57 -4.35
C PHE A 15 -2.05 -16.31 -5.60
N ASP A 16 -1.44 -15.86 -6.70
CA ASP A 16 -2.15 -15.50 -7.92
C ASP A 16 -2.82 -16.73 -8.57
N GLN A 17 -2.11 -17.85 -8.61
CA GLN A 17 -2.65 -19.11 -9.13
C GLN A 17 -3.66 -19.74 -8.16
N GLY A 18 -3.41 -19.66 -6.85
CA GLY A 18 -4.34 -20.15 -5.83
C GLY A 18 -5.71 -19.45 -5.87
N VAL A 19 -5.76 -18.16 -6.21
CA VAL A 19 -7.02 -17.41 -6.37
C VAL A 19 -7.73 -17.78 -7.68
N LEU A 20 -7.00 -17.92 -8.79
CA LEU A 20 -7.58 -18.29 -10.09
C LEU A 20 -8.18 -19.71 -10.06
N ASP A 21 -7.47 -20.66 -9.45
CA ASP A 21 -7.95 -22.03 -9.28
C ASP A 21 -9.15 -22.09 -8.33
N GLY A 22 -9.15 -21.29 -7.26
CA GLY A 22 -10.27 -21.19 -6.32
C GLY A 22 -11.55 -20.65 -6.98
N VAL A 23 -11.43 -19.61 -7.80
CA VAL A 23 -12.57 -19.04 -8.57
C VAL A 23 -13.07 -20.05 -9.60
N THR A 24 -12.17 -20.73 -10.30
CA THR A 24 -12.52 -21.74 -11.32
C THR A 24 -13.25 -22.92 -10.69
N ALA A 25 -12.78 -23.40 -9.53
CA ALA A 25 -13.44 -24.44 -8.76
C ALA A 25 -14.84 -24.03 -8.27
N LEU A 26 -15.00 -22.77 -7.84
CA LEU A 26 -16.30 -22.21 -7.44
C LEU A 26 -17.28 -22.10 -8.62
N VAL A 27 -16.81 -21.67 -9.79
CA VAL A 27 -17.65 -21.56 -10.99
C VAL A 27 -18.07 -22.94 -11.51
N ALA A 28 -17.17 -23.92 -11.48
CA ALA A 28 -17.47 -25.29 -11.85
C ALA A 28 -18.46 -25.95 -10.87
N ALA A 29 -18.27 -25.74 -9.56
CA ALA A 29 -19.20 -26.21 -8.53
C ALA A 29 -20.59 -25.57 -8.67
N ALA A 30 -20.67 -24.29 -9.04
CA ALA A 30 -21.94 -23.60 -9.29
C ALA A 30 -22.67 -24.10 -10.55
N ARG A 31 -21.95 -24.75 -11.48
CA ARG A 31 -22.51 -25.27 -12.74
C ARG A 31 -22.77 -26.79 -12.71
N ASN A 32 -22.49 -27.47 -11.60
CA ASN A 32 -22.60 -28.93 -11.46
C ASN A 32 -21.84 -29.73 -12.56
N GLU A 33 -20.79 -29.15 -13.13
CA GLU A 33 -19.94 -29.81 -14.13
C GLU A 33 -18.85 -30.65 -13.44
N PRO A 34 -18.51 -31.85 -13.95
CA PRO A 34 -17.41 -32.63 -13.40
C PRO A 34 -16.08 -31.90 -13.63
N LEU A 35 -15.36 -31.67 -12.53
CA LEU A 35 -14.05 -31.02 -12.52
C LEU A 35 -13.01 -31.87 -13.27
N ALA A 36 -12.86 -31.64 -14.57
CA ALA A 36 -11.72 -32.11 -15.35
C ALA A 36 -10.58 -31.09 -15.19
N LEU A 37 -9.79 -31.23 -14.13
CA LEU A 37 -8.54 -30.48 -13.97
C LEU A 37 -7.53 -31.03 -14.99
N THR A 38 -7.31 -30.30 -16.08
CA THR A 38 -6.22 -30.56 -17.01
C THR A 38 -4.89 -30.33 -16.28
N SER A 39 -4.02 -31.34 -16.27
CA SER A 39 -2.65 -31.26 -15.77
C SER A 39 -1.88 -30.07 -16.38
N PRO A 40 -0.90 -29.51 -15.66
CA PRO A 40 -0.18 -28.33 -16.11
C PRO A 40 0.61 -28.66 -17.36
N SER A 41 0.24 -28.07 -18.49
CA SER A 41 1.25 -27.65 -19.45
C SER A 41 2.13 -26.67 -18.70
N THR A 42 3.38 -27.06 -18.46
CA THR A 42 4.44 -26.14 -18.06
C THR A 42 4.63 -25.14 -19.19
N GLU A 43 3.77 -24.13 -19.24
CA GLU A 43 4.17 -22.84 -19.76
C GLU A 43 4.99 -22.21 -18.65
N SER A 44 6.29 -22.49 -18.72
CA SER A 44 7.31 -21.61 -18.20
C SER A 44 6.87 -20.18 -18.45
N TYR A 45 6.60 -19.43 -17.38
CA TYR A 45 6.56 -17.98 -17.42
C TYR A 45 7.98 -17.54 -17.79
N GLU A 46 8.28 -17.58 -19.07
CA GLU A 46 9.35 -16.77 -19.62
C GLU A 46 9.05 -15.33 -19.24
N ASP A 47 10.07 -14.67 -18.75
CA ASP A 47 10.14 -13.24 -18.49
C ASP A 47 9.68 -12.47 -19.74
N ALA A 48 8.36 -12.29 -19.84
CA ALA A 48 7.71 -11.51 -20.88
C ALA A 48 7.90 -10.03 -20.57
N SER A 49 9.14 -9.59 -20.76
CA SER A 49 9.48 -8.25 -21.22
C SER A 49 8.86 -8.01 -22.61
N GLY A 50 7.53 -8.03 -22.71
CA GLY A 50 6.82 -8.05 -23.98
C GLY A 50 5.32 -7.78 -23.82
N SER A 51 4.91 -6.54 -24.14
CA SER A 51 3.55 -6.18 -24.56
C SER A 51 2.36 -6.53 -23.63
N TRP A 52 2.21 -5.79 -22.52
CA TRP A 52 0.85 -5.41 -22.11
C TRP A 52 0.20 -4.60 -23.25
N PRO A 53 -1.09 -4.78 -23.56
CA PRO A 53 -1.77 -3.94 -24.54
C PRO A 53 -1.50 -2.47 -24.21
N GLY A 54 -1.06 -1.67 -25.20
CA GLY A 54 -0.56 -0.32 -24.96
C GLY A 54 -1.49 0.55 -24.11
N TRP A 55 -2.81 0.32 -24.19
CA TRP A 55 -3.81 1.00 -23.37
C TRP A 55 -3.67 0.73 -21.86
N VAL A 56 -3.19 -0.43 -21.43
CA VAL A 56 -2.97 -0.77 -20.01
C VAL A 56 -1.79 0.02 -19.45
N LYS A 57 -0.69 0.15 -20.22
CA LYS A 57 0.47 0.98 -19.84
C LYS A 57 0.12 2.47 -19.82
N VAL A 58 -0.73 2.93 -20.74
CA VAL A 58 -1.16 4.33 -20.83
C VAL A 58 -2.19 4.70 -19.75
N LEU A 59 -3.07 3.79 -19.32
CA LEU A 59 -4.12 4.11 -18.36
C LEU A 59 -3.75 3.84 -16.88
N GLY A 60 -2.86 2.90 -16.61
CA GLY A 60 -2.48 2.56 -15.23
C GLY A 60 -1.39 3.44 -14.62
N GLY A 61 -0.44 3.93 -15.44
CA GLY A 61 0.75 4.64 -14.97
C GLY A 61 0.89 6.09 -15.44
N SER A 62 0.01 6.58 -16.31
CA SER A 62 0.02 7.98 -16.75
C SER A 62 -0.45 8.92 -15.63
N PRO A 63 0.11 10.14 -15.51
CA PRO A 63 -0.39 11.16 -14.59
C PRO A 63 -1.91 11.40 -14.67
N LEU A 64 -2.49 11.33 -15.86
CA LEU A 64 -3.94 11.44 -16.07
C LEU A 64 -4.71 10.24 -15.51
N GLY A 65 -4.17 9.03 -15.66
CA GLY A 65 -4.73 7.81 -15.10
C GLY A 65 -4.72 7.83 -13.57
N ILE A 66 -3.58 8.21 -12.98
CA ILE A 66 -3.46 8.37 -11.51
C ILE A 66 -4.42 9.46 -11.01
N ALA A 67 -4.50 10.61 -11.69
CA ALA A 67 -5.43 11.68 -11.31
C ALA A 67 -6.90 11.25 -11.38
N ALA A 68 -7.29 10.52 -12.43
CA ALA A 68 -8.63 9.97 -12.56
C ALA A 68 -8.96 8.96 -11.45
N LEU A 69 -8.03 8.07 -11.12
CA LEU A 69 -8.20 7.10 -10.03
C LEU A 69 -8.32 7.80 -8.66
N VAL A 70 -7.46 8.77 -8.37
CA VAL A 70 -7.53 9.57 -7.13
C VAL A 70 -8.84 10.35 -7.07
N GLY A 71 -9.24 10.99 -8.17
CA GLY A 71 -10.50 11.72 -8.30
C GLY A 71 -11.72 10.83 -8.09
N PHE A 72 -11.76 9.66 -8.74
CA PHE A 72 -12.82 8.67 -8.58
C PHE A 72 -12.90 8.16 -7.14
N ARG A 73 -11.76 7.88 -6.50
CA ARG A 73 -11.70 7.46 -5.09
C ARG A 73 -12.23 8.54 -4.15
N LYS A 74 -11.87 9.81 -4.39
CA LYS A 74 -12.36 10.98 -3.64
C LYS A 74 -13.86 11.18 -3.84
N TRP A 75 -14.36 11.06 -5.08
CA TRP A 75 -15.79 11.12 -5.39
C TRP A 75 -16.57 10.01 -4.69
N ARG A 76 -16.09 8.76 -4.75
CA ARG A 76 -16.72 7.61 -4.08
C ARG A 76 -16.78 7.80 -2.56
N ARG A 77 -15.72 8.35 -1.94
CA ARG A 77 -15.71 8.66 -0.50
C ARG A 77 -16.77 9.70 -0.14
N ARG A 78 -16.92 10.77 -0.94
CA ARG A 78 -17.82 11.92 -0.68
C ARG A 78 -19.27 11.71 -1.11
N ARG A 79 -19.57 10.70 -1.94
CA ARG A 79 -20.92 10.43 -2.42
C ARG A 79 -21.87 10.12 -1.24
N PRO A 80 -23.06 10.75 -1.17
CA PRO A 80 -24.06 10.43 -0.16
C PRO A 80 -24.43 8.96 -0.13
N ARG A 81 -24.53 8.40 1.07
CA ARG A 81 -24.88 7.00 1.32
C ARG A 81 -26.34 6.88 1.72
N ARG A 82 -26.93 5.70 1.49
CA ARG A 82 -28.28 5.39 1.99
C ARG A 82 -28.16 4.74 3.36
N CYS A 83 -29.04 5.13 4.28
CA CYS A 83 -29.12 4.54 5.60
C CYS A 83 -29.52 3.06 5.48
N PRO A 84 -28.79 2.12 6.14
CA PRO A 84 -29.16 0.70 6.11
C PRO A 84 -30.52 0.43 6.77
N LYS A 85 -30.97 1.27 7.71
CA LYS A 85 -32.23 1.08 8.45
C LYS A 85 -33.47 1.61 7.72
N CYS A 86 -33.40 2.83 7.16
CA CYS A 86 -34.58 3.52 6.60
C CYS A 86 -34.42 3.96 5.13
N GLN A 87 -33.28 3.67 4.50
CA GLN A 87 -32.96 4.03 3.11
C GLN A 87 -32.89 5.53 2.78
N THR A 88 -33.14 6.43 3.74
CA THR A 88 -32.93 7.88 3.59
C THR A 88 -31.46 8.19 3.28
N ARG A 89 -31.23 9.25 2.47
CA ARG A 89 -29.89 9.76 2.21
C ARG A 89 -29.28 10.31 3.49
N MET A 90 -28.08 9.85 3.82
CA MET A 90 -27.31 10.31 4.97
C MET A 90 -26.48 11.53 4.60
N THR A 91 -26.20 12.36 5.60
CA THR A 91 -25.31 13.51 5.50
C THR A 91 -24.01 13.19 6.21
N ARG A 92 -22.87 13.52 5.59
CA ARG A 92 -21.57 13.40 6.25
C ARG A 92 -21.42 14.58 7.20
N LEU A 93 -21.05 14.29 8.45
CA LEU A 93 -20.71 15.31 9.42
C LEU A 93 -19.37 15.98 9.02
N ASP A 94 -19.15 17.18 9.52
CA ASP A 94 -17.82 17.80 9.49
C ASP A 94 -16.91 17.18 10.56
N GLU A 95 -15.61 17.43 10.43
CA GLU A 95 -14.55 16.85 11.28
C GLU A 95 -14.59 17.31 12.75
N THR A 96 -15.49 18.24 13.13
CA THR A 96 -15.69 18.62 14.54
C THR A 96 -16.99 18.07 15.09
N ALA A 97 -18.00 17.90 14.24
CA ALA A 97 -19.27 17.30 14.62
C ALA A 97 -19.19 15.77 14.68
N ASP A 98 -18.26 15.13 13.96
CA ASP A 98 -18.06 13.68 14.03
C ASP A 98 -17.30 13.22 15.28
N ASP A 99 -16.46 14.06 15.89
CA ASP A 99 -15.78 13.81 17.18
C ASP A 99 -16.74 13.32 18.28
N GLU A 100 -17.99 13.82 18.32
CA GLU A 100 -19.02 13.40 19.29
C GLU A 100 -19.44 11.93 19.11
N HIS A 101 -19.24 11.39 17.91
CA HIS A 101 -19.55 10.02 17.54
C HIS A 101 -18.33 9.09 17.49
N LEU A 102 -17.13 9.62 17.74
CA LEU A 102 -15.88 8.87 17.76
C LEU A 102 -15.44 8.57 19.20
N SER A 103 -14.77 7.44 19.38
CA SER A 103 -14.08 7.16 20.63
C SER A 103 -12.84 8.05 20.78
N LYS A 104 -12.41 8.31 22.02
CA LYS A 104 -11.21 9.13 22.29
C LYS A 104 -9.95 8.64 21.56
N GLY A 105 -9.85 7.33 21.30
CA GLY A 105 -8.72 6.74 20.57
C GLY A 105 -8.82 6.98 19.06
N GLU A 106 -10.02 6.99 18.49
CA GLU A 106 -10.24 7.33 17.08
C GLU A 106 -9.95 8.83 16.84
N VAL A 107 -10.41 9.71 17.72
CA VAL A 107 -10.05 11.14 17.69
C VAL A 107 -8.54 11.33 17.79
N ALA A 108 -7.85 10.51 18.59
CA ALA A 108 -6.39 10.55 18.68
C ALA A 108 -5.72 10.08 17.36
N GLU A 109 -6.27 9.09 16.67
CA GLU A 109 -5.79 8.66 15.34
C GLU A 109 -5.97 9.77 14.29
N GLU A 110 -7.07 10.51 14.32
CA GLU A 110 -7.31 11.66 13.42
C GLU A 110 -6.36 12.81 13.71
N ARG A 111 -6.19 13.16 14.99
CA ARG A 111 -5.27 14.20 15.42
C ARG A 111 -3.82 13.92 15.01
N LEU A 112 -3.40 12.66 15.07
CA LEU A 112 -2.08 12.21 14.63
C LEU A 112 -2.02 12.03 13.10
N GLY A 113 -3.16 12.12 12.42
CA GLY A 113 -3.28 11.94 10.98
C GLY A 113 -2.98 10.52 10.53
N SER A 114 -3.10 9.51 11.39
CA SER A 114 -2.82 8.11 11.05
C SER A 114 -3.99 7.39 10.39
N VAL A 115 -5.21 7.82 10.73
CA VAL A 115 -6.48 7.33 10.19
C VAL A 115 -7.40 8.54 10.04
N ASP A 116 -8.13 8.61 8.94
CA ASP A 116 -9.27 9.54 8.83
C ASP A 116 -10.56 8.73 9.07
N TYR A 117 -11.50 9.26 9.83
CA TYR A 117 -12.84 8.73 9.92
C TYR A 117 -13.79 9.59 9.07
N ASP A 118 -14.92 9.01 8.66
CA ASP A 118 -16.06 9.78 8.14
C ASP A 118 -17.30 9.27 8.89
N VAL A 119 -17.98 10.15 9.61
CA VAL A 119 -19.28 9.82 10.22
C VAL A 119 -20.42 10.31 9.33
N TRP A 120 -21.31 9.38 8.98
CA TRP A 120 -22.53 9.66 8.23
C TRP A 120 -23.72 9.58 9.17
N LEU A 121 -24.53 10.64 9.26
CA LEU A 121 -25.72 10.68 10.09
C LEU A 121 -26.99 10.63 9.24
N CYS A 122 -27.95 9.81 9.65
CA CYS A 122 -29.27 9.78 9.04
C CYS A 122 -30.21 10.78 9.71
N PRO A 123 -30.77 11.76 8.97
CA PRO A 123 -31.68 12.76 9.55
C PRO A 123 -33.03 12.18 9.98
N SER A 124 -33.47 11.03 9.43
CA SER A 124 -34.80 10.47 9.71
C SER A 124 -34.85 9.56 10.94
N CYS A 125 -33.76 8.88 11.28
CA CYS A 125 -33.77 7.86 12.34
C CYS A 125 -32.58 7.92 13.30
N ALA A 126 -31.77 8.99 13.24
CA ALA A 126 -30.59 9.23 14.07
C ALA A 126 -29.52 8.11 14.04
N HIS A 127 -29.61 7.16 13.10
CA HIS A 127 -28.57 6.16 12.92
C HIS A 127 -27.33 6.79 12.28
N HIS A 128 -26.16 6.52 12.85
CA HIS A 128 -24.87 6.91 12.29
C HIS A 128 -24.11 5.71 11.73
N LEU A 129 -23.25 5.97 10.74
CA LEU A 129 -22.32 5.02 10.14
C LEU A 129 -20.92 5.65 10.14
N THR A 130 -20.01 5.06 10.90
CA THR A 130 -18.61 5.47 10.97
C THR A 130 -17.78 4.64 10.00
N LEU A 131 -16.99 5.30 9.15
CA LEU A 131 -16.12 4.66 8.17
C LEU A 131 -14.67 5.00 8.47
N ARG A 132 -13.84 3.96 8.54
CA ARG A 132 -12.43 4.07 8.91
C ARG A 132 -11.52 4.03 7.68
N TYR A 133 -10.63 5.02 7.52
CA TYR A 133 -9.70 5.13 6.40
C TYR A 133 -8.24 5.27 6.88
N PRO A 134 -7.51 4.16 7.07
CA PRO A 134 -6.09 4.21 7.43
C PRO A 134 -5.25 4.87 6.33
N LYS A 135 -4.33 5.76 6.71
CA LYS A 135 -3.36 6.31 5.76
C LYS A 135 -2.27 5.30 5.48
N TRP A 136 -2.02 5.08 4.21
CA TRP A 136 -0.99 4.13 3.77
C TRP A 136 0.43 4.61 4.09
N LEU A 137 0.67 5.93 4.00
CA LEU A 137 1.97 6.56 4.25
C LEU A 137 2.00 7.29 5.60
N SER A 138 1.60 6.60 6.67
CA SER A 138 1.67 7.11 8.04
C SER A 138 2.92 6.58 8.74
N GLN A 139 3.58 7.42 9.54
CA GLN A 139 4.64 7.00 10.47
C GLN A 139 4.10 6.28 11.73
N TYR A 140 2.78 6.18 11.85
CA TYR A 140 2.11 5.57 12.99
C TYR A 140 1.57 4.17 12.70
N ASP A 141 1.81 3.28 13.64
CA ASP A 141 1.38 1.88 13.65
C ASP A 141 0.38 1.56 14.75
N SER A 142 -0.23 0.38 14.66
CA SER A 142 -1.12 -0.15 15.69
C SER A 142 -0.37 -0.35 17.01
N CYS A 143 -0.91 0.20 18.09
CA CYS A 143 -0.40 -0.01 19.43
C CYS A 143 -0.81 -1.41 19.94
N PRO A 144 0.11 -2.20 20.54
CA PRO A 144 -0.24 -3.52 21.07
C PRO A 144 -1.13 -3.47 22.32
N GLN A 145 -1.18 -2.33 23.04
CA GLN A 145 -1.96 -2.18 24.26
C GLN A 145 -3.39 -1.66 24.01
N CYS A 146 -3.56 -0.68 23.11
CA CYS A 146 -4.86 -0.05 22.85
C CYS A 146 -5.40 -0.25 21.43
N HIS A 147 -4.66 -0.94 20.54
CA HIS A 147 -5.04 -1.28 19.16
C HIS A 147 -5.32 -0.11 18.19
N HIS A 148 -5.32 1.13 18.66
CA HIS A 148 -5.33 2.33 17.81
C HIS A 148 -3.97 2.53 17.11
N ARG A 149 -4.01 3.08 15.87
CA ARG A 149 -2.82 3.40 15.06
C ARG A 149 -2.13 4.68 15.54
N THR A 150 -1.64 4.66 16.76
CA THR A 150 -1.05 5.82 17.44
C THR A 150 0.37 5.57 17.93
N ARG A 151 0.98 4.42 17.57
CA ARG A 151 2.35 4.07 17.96
C ARG A 151 3.37 4.68 17.00
N HIS A 152 4.33 5.41 17.53
CA HIS A 152 5.45 6.00 16.81
C HIS A 152 6.77 5.37 17.28
N SER A 153 7.66 5.03 16.33
CA SER A 153 8.96 4.42 16.62
C SER A 153 10.09 5.36 16.20
N THR A 154 10.96 5.71 17.16
CA THR A 154 12.15 6.54 16.93
C THR A 154 13.40 5.66 17.05
N THR A 155 14.32 5.78 16.10
CA THR A 155 15.59 5.04 16.12
C THR A 155 16.74 6.00 16.43
N GLN A 156 17.57 5.67 17.41
CA GLN A 156 18.81 6.36 17.75
C GLN A 156 19.98 5.39 17.59
N THR A 157 20.93 5.71 16.71
CA THR A 157 22.15 4.91 16.53
C THR A 157 23.05 5.07 17.75
N ILE A 158 23.42 3.95 18.39
CA ILE A 158 24.39 3.92 19.50
C ILE A 158 25.79 3.72 18.93
N GLU A 159 25.94 2.74 18.03
CA GLU A 159 27.19 2.42 17.37
C GLU A 159 26.94 2.32 15.86
N SER A 160 27.69 3.08 15.08
CA SER A 160 27.57 3.09 13.62
C SER A 160 28.10 1.79 13.03
N ALA A 161 27.33 1.16 12.14
CA ALA A 161 27.81 0.04 11.36
C ALA A 161 28.95 0.47 10.42
N THR A 162 29.98 -0.37 10.31
CA THR A 162 31.06 -0.21 9.34
C THR A 162 31.00 -1.31 8.28
N THR A 163 31.94 -1.34 7.34
CA THR A 163 32.06 -2.44 6.37
C THR A 163 32.53 -3.73 7.04
N SER A 164 33.25 -3.64 8.16
CA SER A 164 33.81 -4.78 8.88
C SER A 164 33.07 -5.15 10.17
N SER A 165 32.32 -4.22 10.76
CA SER A 165 31.60 -4.40 12.02
C SER A 165 30.12 -4.03 11.91
N GLU A 166 29.27 -4.78 12.62
CA GLU A 166 27.86 -4.44 12.77
C GLU A 166 27.71 -3.20 13.65
N GLY A 167 26.63 -2.45 13.46
CA GLY A 167 26.27 -1.34 14.32
C GLY A 167 25.18 -1.74 15.30
N THR A 168 24.86 -0.87 16.24
CA THR A 168 23.71 -1.04 17.14
C THR A 168 22.89 0.24 17.20
N ALA A 169 21.57 0.10 17.21
CA ALA A 169 20.65 1.22 17.37
C ALA A 169 19.61 0.91 18.43
N ARG A 170 19.31 1.90 19.26
CA ARG A 170 18.18 1.88 20.19
C ARG A 170 16.92 2.29 19.45
N VAL A 171 15.86 1.51 19.58
CA VAL A 171 14.53 1.84 19.09
C VAL A 171 13.63 2.09 20.29
N THR A 172 13.02 3.27 20.31
CA THR A 172 12.04 3.66 21.32
C THR A 172 10.68 3.77 20.65
N GLU A 173 9.73 2.94 21.08
CA GLU A 173 8.34 2.99 20.64
C GLU A 173 7.48 3.66 21.70
N THR A 174 6.63 4.59 21.28
CA THR A 174 5.72 5.32 22.17
C THR A 174 4.34 5.41 21.55
N CYS A 175 3.29 5.34 22.36
CA CYS A 175 1.92 5.58 21.91
C CYS A 175 1.50 7.03 22.19
N GLY A 176 0.91 7.69 21.20
CA GLY A 176 0.36 9.04 21.34
C GLY A 176 -1.01 9.12 22.02
N PHE A 177 -1.60 7.99 22.41
CA PHE A 177 -2.93 7.92 23.05
C PHE A 177 -2.91 7.28 24.44
N CYS A 178 -2.22 6.15 24.61
CA CYS A 178 -2.11 5.44 25.89
C CYS A 178 -0.70 5.52 26.47
N THR A 179 -0.49 4.94 27.64
CA THR A 179 0.79 4.97 28.37
C THR A 179 1.84 3.97 27.84
N TYR A 180 1.58 3.29 26.72
CA TYR A 180 2.50 2.29 26.16
C TYR A 180 3.84 2.91 25.76
N LYS A 181 4.91 2.30 26.26
CA LYS A 181 6.30 2.60 25.91
C LYS A 181 7.08 1.30 25.85
N ASN A 182 7.94 1.18 24.84
CA ASN A 182 8.85 0.04 24.69
C ASN A 182 10.20 0.54 24.20
N GLU A 183 11.27 -0.08 24.67
CA GLU A 183 12.63 0.23 24.27
C GLU A 183 13.39 -1.08 24.03
N PHE A 184 14.01 -1.19 22.86
CA PHE A 184 14.84 -2.33 22.52
C PHE A 184 16.01 -1.93 21.63
N THR A 185 17.07 -2.72 21.64
CA THR A 185 18.22 -2.53 20.76
C THR A 185 18.06 -3.43 19.53
N LYS A 186 18.32 -2.88 18.35
CA LYS A 186 18.44 -3.63 17.10
C LYS A 186 19.87 -3.56 16.57
N THR A 187 20.33 -4.65 15.99
CA THR A 187 21.61 -4.70 15.27
C THR A 187 21.43 -4.07 13.88
N LEU A 188 22.34 -3.18 13.51
CA LEU A 188 22.41 -2.59 12.18
C LEU A 188 23.33 -3.46 11.31
N PRO A 189 22.90 -3.86 10.11
CA PRO A 189 23.73 -4.66 9.23
C PRO A 189 24.99 -3.88 8.81
N ARG A 190 26.07 -4.61 8.53
CA ARG A 190 27.31 -4.05 7.98
C ARG A 190 27.02 -3.32 6.68
N LEU A 191 27.75 -2.24 6.43
CA LEU A 191 27.67 -1.52 5.16
C LEU A 191 28.26 -2.42 4.07
N SER A 192 27.53 -2.64 2.97
CA SER A 192 28.08 -3.32 1.81
C SER A 192 29.03 -2.39 1.07
N GLU A 193 30.26 -2.85 0.81
CA GLU A 193 31.08 -2.24 -0.24
C GLU A 193 30.38 -2.53 -1.56
N SER A 194 30.00 -1.48 -2.29
CA SER A 194 29.51 -1.64 -3.65
C SER A 194 30.68 -2.14 -4.49
N SER A 195 30.81 -3.46 -4.66
CA SER A 195 31.70 -4.00 -5.68
C SER A 195 31.13 -3.57 -7.04
N SER A 196 31.88 -2.69 -7.69
CA SER A 196 31.81 -2.42 -9.12
C SER A 196 31.59 -3.74 -9.87
N SER A 197 30.38 -3.95 -10.39
CA SER A 197 30.11 -5.02 -11.33
C SER A 197 30.77 -4.67 -12.66
N SER A 198 32.01 -5.14 -12.80
CA SER A 198 32.73 -5.29 -14.05
C SER A 198 31.86 -6.06 -15.05
N SER A 199 31.26 -5.34 -15.99
CA SER A 199 30.71 -5.91 -17.22
C SER A 199 31.69 -5.60 -18.36
N GLY A 200 32.76 -6.39 -18.46
CA GLY A 200 33.40 -6.63 -19.75
C GLY A 200 32.64 -7.77 -20.44
N GLY A 201 32.29 -7.76 -21.72
CA GLY A 201 32.71 -6.93 -22.84
C GLY A 201 32.94 -7.88 -24.01
N SER A 202 32.05 -7.88 -25.00
CA SER A 202 32.27 -8.44 -26.33
C SER A 202 31.59 -7.56 -27.39
N SER A 203 32.43 -6.91 -28.18
CA SER A 203 32.20 -6.22 -29.45
C SER A 203 31.11 -6.85 -30.34
N SER A 204 30.27 -6.09 -31.07
CA SER A 204 30.70 -5.37 -32.27
C SER A 204 29.63 -4.40 -32.82
N SER A 205 30.13 -3.47 -33.65
CA SER A 205 29.47 -2.66 -34.70
C SER A 205 29.18 -1.21 -34.34
N GLY A 206 29.96 -0.34 -34.99
CA GLY A 206 29.95 1.09 -34.79
C GLY A 206 28.90 1.83 -35.59
N SER A 207 28.69 3.08 -35.22
CA SER A 207 28.58 4.21 -36.15
C SER A 207 28.66 5.51 -35.35
N SER A 208 29.56 6.37 -35.81
CA SER A 208 29.90 7.67 -35.25
C SER A 208 28.84 8.72 -35.57
N PHE A 209 28.30 9.42 -34.57
CA PHE A 209 27.75 10.79 -34.66
C PHE A 209 27.85 11.38 -33.23
N GLY A 210 28.53 12.47 -32.88
CA GLY A 210 28.98 13.62 -33.64
C GLY A 210 28.20 14.86 -33.20
N GLY A 211 28.69 15.59 -32.17
CA GLY A 211 28.24 16.94 -31.80
C GLY A 211 27.34 16.99 -30.55
N GLY A 212 27.44 17.94 -29.62
CA GLY A 212 28.23 19.17 -29.54
C GLY A 212 27.73 19.96 -28.32
N SER A 213 28.65 20.64 -27.62
CA SER A 213 28.41 21.45 -26.42
C SER A 213 27.57 22.71 -26.69
N SER A 214 26.87 23.22 -25.66
CA SER A 214 26.64 24.64 -25.28
C SER A 214 25.56 24.68 -24.17
N GLY A 215 25.61 25.46 -23.08
CA GLY A 215 26.23 26.76 -22.88
C GLY A 215 25.17 27.87 -22.99
N GLY A 216 24.78 28.48 -21.86
CA GLY A 216 23.90 29.66 -21.78
C GLY A 216 22.54 29.35 -21.13
N GLY A 217 21.94 30.21 -20.31
CA GLY A 217 22.17 31.59 -19.92
C GLY A 217 20.93 32.04 -19.14
N GLY A 218 21.09 32.85 -18.10
CA GLY A 218 19.97 33.29 -17.26
C GLY A 218 19.04 34.30 -17.93
N ALA A 219 17.84 34.48 -17.35
CA ALA A 219 17.16 35.77 -17.29
C ALA A 219 15.97 35.70 -16.31
N SER A 220 16.00 36.62 -15.36
CA SER A 220 14.85 37.20 -14.65
C SER A 220 13.72 37.61 -15.58
N ARG A 221 12.47 37.63 -15.07
CA ARG A 221 11.53 38.73 -15.33
C ARG A 221 10.39 38.75 -14.32
N SER A 222 10.26 39.92 -13.70
CA SER A 222 9.10 40.46 -13.00
C SER A 222 8.04 40.93 -14.02
N TYR A 223 6.77 40.82 -13.64
CA TYR A 223 5.76 41.87 -13.77
C TYR A 223 4.58 41.53 -12.85
#